data_AF-A0A1D3TWV7-F1
#
_entry.id   AF-A0A1D3TWV7-F1
#
_cell.length_a   1.000
_cell.length_b   1.000
_cell.length_c   1.000
_cell.angle_alpha   90.00
_cell.angle_beta   90.00
_cell.angle_gamma   90.00
#
_symmetry.space_group_name_H-M   'P 1'
#
loop_
_entity.id
_entity.type
_entity.pdbx_description
1 polymer ?
#
loop_
_entity_poly.entity_id
_entity_poly.type
_entity_poly.pdbx_seq_one_letter_code
_entity_poly.pdbx_strand_id
1 'polypeptide(L)'
;MLYEFLENNFIQFPFQLIVSEIIFLIGVQRRNHFFVRLTAGFVLQFTLSYIWMAIINFYTGQSLFPFVLLYLGYAVITIFPIMFSFDIGILEVLFIMAGGYATEHISFTLSKIILFFTNQSFALNGNFAHILITRYLVYIIGAIIVYVLIIRKKQKRNRFQDGDIRIAILAVIVMIAAIGFSVYWSYPEEHAGTLIGEVICPFYSLLCCTLVLLMEYSVLHENNMKHEHEMMEQLLQMSGVQQKSAKEAIDIINIKCHDLKHQIKALENMEDSQARSEYLREIQQAVSIYDATYHTGCKALDYVLREKTLIYNEHNLEFSCMVEGKMIAFMASADVYALMGNALDNALDNALERVLQEAVEERVINQS
;
A
#
# COMPACT_ATOMS: atom_id res chain seq x y z
N MET A 1 15.66 42.55 10.97
CA MET A 1 15.07 41.46 11.79
C MET A 1 14.49 40.33 10.95
N LEU A 2 13.30 40.42 10.31
CA LEU A 2 12.75 39.29 9.53
C LEU A 2 13.61 38.95 8.30
N TYR A 3 14.13 39.97 7.62
CA TYR A 3 15.04 39.86 6.49
C TYR A 3 16.34 39.11 6.86
N GLU A 4 17.04 39.57 7.90
CA GLU A 4 18.28 38.94 8.40
C GLU A 4 18.02 37.52 8.93
N PHE A 5 16.84 37.27 9.50
CA PHE A 5 16.46 35.94 9.96
C PHE A 5 16.37 34.97 8.78
N LEU A 6 15.68 35.35 7.71
CA LEU A 6 15.51 34.54 6.50
C LEU A 6 16.81 34.34 5.69
N GLU A 7 17.80 35.21 5.85
CA GLU A 7 19.11 35.05 5.21
C GLU A 7 19.97 33.94 5.85
N ASN A 8 19.64 33.48 7.05
CA ASN A 8 20.45 32.47 7.73
C ASN A 8 20.38 31.11 7.02
N ASN A 9 21.56 30.55 6.74
CA ASN A 9 21.71 29.25 6.07
C ASN A 9 20.97 28.10 6.78
N PHE A 10 20.92 28.12 8.12
CA PHE A 10 20.23 27.07 8.90
C PHE A 10 18.70 27.07 8.76
N ILE A 11 18.13 28.11 8.14
CA ILE A 11 16.71 28.21 7.83
C ILE A 11 16.49 27.98 6.34
N GLN A 12 17.27 28.67 5.53
CA GLN A 12 17.10 28.66 4.08
C GLN A 12 17.28 27.26 3.50
N PHE A 13 18.41 26.60 3.74
CA PHE A 13 18.70 25.33 3.07
C PHE A 13 17.80 24.18 3.56
N PRO A 14 17.55 24.01 4.88
CA PRO A 14 16.57 23.02 5.34
C PRO A 14 15.15 23.28 4.80
N PHE A 15 14.73 24.54 4.64
CA PHE A 15 13.45 24.86 4.01
C PHE A 15 13.40 24.36 2.55
N GLN A 16 14.44 24.66 1.76
CA GLN A 16 14.54 24.26 0.35
C GLN A 16 14.50 22.73 0.20
N LEU A 17 15.20 22.01 1.07
CA LEU A 17 15.17 20.55 1.14
C LEU A 17 13.79 20.02 1.52
N ILE A 18 13.19 20.52 2.60
CA ILE A 18 11.88 20.02 3.07
C ILE A 18 10.80 20.25 2.03
N VAL A 19 10.80 21.39 1.34
CA VAL A 19 9.86 21.65 0.22
C VAL A 19 10.04 20.61 -0.88
N SER A 20 11.28 20.25 -1.18
CA SER A 20 11.63 19.25 -2.19
C SER A 20 11.38 17.81 -1.73
N GLU A 21 11.42 17.51 -0.44
CA GLU A 21 11.13 16.19 0.14
C GLU A 21 9.61 15.94 0.26
N ILE A 22 8.82 16.98 0.57
CA ILE A 22 7.37 16.87 0.81
C ILE A 22 6.63 16.24 -0.38
N ILE A 23 7.07 16.52 -1.61
CA ILE A 23 6.43 15.94 -2.80
C ILE A 23 6.52 14.41 -2.83
N PHE A 24 7.59 13.83 -2.27
CA PHE A 24 7.78 12.37 -2.19
C PHE A 24 6.96 11.73 -1.06
N LEU A 25 6.54 12.53 -0.08
CA LEU A 25 5.70 12.12 1.07
C LEU A 25 4.20 12.10 0.76
N ILE A 26 3.78 12.59 -0.41
CA ILE A 26 2.38 12.59 -0.81
C ILE A 26 1.88 11.14 -0.94
N GLY A 27 0.79 10.82 -0.23
CA GLY A 27 0.19 9.48 -0.22
C GLY A 27 0.84 8.48 0.76
N VAL A 28 1.84 8.90 1.53
CA VAL A 28 2.47 8.07 2.58
C VAL A 28 1.59 8.03 3.84
N GLN A 29 1.55 6.88 4.51
CA GLN A 29 0.77 6.70 5.73
C GLN A 29 1.34 7.54 6.88
N ARG A 30 0.46 8.27 7.55
CA ARG A 30 0.78 9.13 8.69
C ARG A 30 0.71 8.33 9.98
N ARG A 31 1.60 8.64 10.93
CA ARG A 31 1.58 8.06 12.28
C ARG A 31 0.50 8.71 13.15
N ASN A 32 0.11 8.01 14.21
CA ASN A 32 -0.81 8.53 15.23
C ASN A 32 -0.27 9.84 15.84
N HIS A 33 -1.17 10.78 16.16
CA HIS A 33 -0.82 12.12 16.64
C HIS A 33 0.07 12.91 15.67
N PHE A 34 -0.18 12.76 14.37
CA PHE A 34 0.61 13.33 13.27
C PHE A 34 1.04 14.78 13.50
N PHE A 35 0.10 15.68 13.78
CA PHE A 35 0.42 17.11 13.92
C PHE A 35 1.38 17.39 15.08
N VAL A 36 1.20 16.74 16.23
CA VAL A 36 2.08 16.91 17.40
C VAL A 36 3.49 16.40 17.08
N ARG A 37 3.59 15.22 16.47
CA ARG A 37 4.88 14.62 16.06
C ARG A 37 5.59 15.45 15.01
N LEU A 38 4.84 16.01 14.06
CA LEU A 38 5.36 16.89 13.02
C LEU A 38 5.89 18.19 13.62
N THR A 39 5.12 18.84 14.50
CA THR A 39 5.57 20.06 15.18
C THR A 39 6.80 19.81 16.04
N ALA A 40 6.83 18.69 16.80
CA ALA A 40 7.99 18.31 17.59
C ALA A 40 9.22 18.04 16.71
N GLY A 41 9.01 17.37 15.56
CA GLY A 41 10.05 17.11 14.58
C GLY A 41 10.62 18.38 13.95
N PHE A 42 9.79 19.36 13.61
CA PHE A 42 10.25 20.66 13.11
C PHE A 42 11.00 21.48 14.16
N VAL A 43 10.52 21.49 15.41
CA VAL A 43 11.23 22.14 16.52
C VAL A 43 12.60 21.49 16.73
N LEU A 44 12.66 20.16 16.72
CA LEU A 44 13.92 19.42 16.82
C LEU A 44 14.84 19.73 15.62
N GLN A 45 14.32 19.71 14.39
CA GLN A 45 15.06 20.05 13.18
C GLN A 45 15.64 21.46 13.29
N PHE A 46 14.84 22.45 13.65
CA PHE A 46 15.29 23.84 13.76
C PHE A 46 16.40 24.00 14.81
N THR A 47 16.22 23.41 15.99
CA THR A 47 17.23 23.47 17.07
C THR A 47 18.53 22.77 16.67
N LEU A 48 18.45 21.58 16.06
CA LEU A 48 19.61 20.84 15.57
C LEU A 48 20.31 21.57 14.42
N SER A 49 19.58 22.16 13.48
CA SER A 49 20.17 22.94 12.38
C SER A 49 20.93 24.15 12.90
N TYR A 50 20.39 24.87 13.89
CA TYR A 50 21.10 25.99 14.53
C TYR A 50 22.38 25.54 15.25
N ILE A 51 22.28 24.49 16.08
CA ILE A 51 23.43 23.94 16.81
C ILE A 51 24.49 23.43 15.83
N TRP A 52 24.09 22.72 14.78
CA TRP A 52 24.99 22.20 13.75
C TRP A 52 25.75 23.31 13.05
N MET A 53 25.05 24.37 12.63
CA MET A 53 25.68 25.55 12.04
C MET A 53 26.69 26.19 12.99
N ALA A 54 26.34 26.35 14.27
CA ALA A 54 27.23 26.93 15.27
C ALA A 54 28.50 26.07 15.49
N ILE A 55 28.36 24.75 15.53
CA ILE A 55 29.48 23.80 15.62
C ILE A 55 30.38 23.93 14.39
N ILE A 56 29.81 23.87 13.18
CA ILE A 56 30.59 23.95 11.94
C ILE A 56 31.31 25.30 11.82
N ASN A 57 30.64 26.40 12.17
CA ASN A 57 31.24 27.74 12.17
C ASN A 57 32.44 27.84 13.12
N PHE A 58 32.42 27.12 14.25
CA PHE A 58 33.57 27.07 15.17
C PHE A 58 34.81 26.41 14.55
N TYR A 59 34.60 25.40 13.69
CA TYR A 59 35.67 24.69 12.97
C TYR A 59 35.98 25.28 11.59
N THR A 60 35.33 26.39 11.22
CA THR A 60 35.53 27.00 9.90
C THR A 60 36.88 27.73 9.86
N GLY A 61 37.89 27.05 9.32
CA GLY A 61 39.18 27.63 8.95
C GLY A 61 39.23 28.02 7.47
N GLN A 62 40.40 27.96 6.83
CA GLN A 62 40.56 28.20 5.38
C GLN A 62 40.18 26.98 4.49
N SER A 63 39.66 25.89 5.06
CA SER A 63 39.30 24.70 4.29
C SER A 63 37.82 24.72 3.87
N LEU A 64 37.52 24.15 2.70
CA LEU A 64 36.14 24.04 2.18
C LEU A 64 35.36 22.87 2.79
N PHE A 65 36.05 21.95 3.47
CA PHE A 65 35.46 20.73 4.02
C PHE A 65 34.33 20.96 5.05
N PRO A 66 34.40 21.95 5.97
CA PRO A 66 33.31 22.25 6.89
C PRO A 66 32.00 22.60 6.19
N PHE A 67 32.04 23.25 5.02
CA PHE A 67 30.84 23.56 4.24
C PHE A 67 30.18 22.32 3.65
N VAL A 68 30.97 21.33 3.21
CA VAL A 68 30.42 20.04 2.76
C VAL A 68 29.69 19.34 3.91
N LEU A 69 30.30 19.32 5.10
CA LEU A 69 29.67 18.76 6.30
C LEU A 69 28.44 19.55 6.74
N LEU A 70 28.40 20.86 6.51
CA LEU A 70 27.25 21.69 6.82
C LEU A 70 26.01 21.21 6.05
N TYR A 71 26.12 21.13 4.72
CA TYR A 71 25.01 20.73 3.85
C TYR A 71 24.62 19.26 4.02
N LEU A 72 25.60 18.36 4.21
CA LEU A 72 25.31 16.96 4.53
C LEU A 72 24.59 16.82 5.87
N GLY A 73 25.00 17.57 6.90
CA GLY A 73 24.32 17.55 8.18
C GLY A 73 22.89 18.06 8.07
N TYR A 74 22.63 19.11 7.28
CA TYR A 74 21.26 19.56 7.03
C TYR A 74 20.41 18.49 6.35
N ALA A 75 20.92 17.79 5.33
CA ALA A 75 20.20 16.69 4.68
C ALA A 75 19.88 15.53 5.65
N VAL A 76 20.73 15.28 6.65
CA VAL A 76 20.43 14.29 7.70
C VAL A 76 19.41 14.82 8.71
N ILE A 77 19.49 16.09 9.07
CA ILE A 77 18.59 16.69 10.07
C ILE A 77 17.15 16.84 9.54
N THR A 78 16.94 17.03 8.24
CA THR A 78 15.58 17.09 7.63
C THR A 78 14.83 15.76 7.72
N ILE A 79 15.52 14.64 7.97
CA ILE A 79 14.89 13.32 8.17
C ILE A 79 14.02 13.28 9.43
N PHE A 80 14.41 13.97 10.52
CA PHE A 80 13.72 13.87 11.81
C PHE A 80 12.21 14.15 11.76
N PRO A 81 11.73 15.29 11.19
CA PRO A 81 10.30 15.53 11.06
C PRO A 81 9.60 14.47 10.21
N ILE A 82 10.29 13.90 9.23
CA ILE A 82 9.75 12.85 8.37
C ILE A 82 9.57 11.54 9.15
N MET A 83 10.62 11.04 9.82
CA MET A 83 10.58 9.79 10.58
C MET A 83 9.64 9.83 11.79
N PHE A 84 9.46 11.00 12.41
CA PHE A 84 8.52 11.15 13.53
C PHE A 84 7.07 11.11 13.05
N SER A 85 6.80 11.65 11.87
CA SER A 85 5.43 11.90 11.39
C SER A 85 4.88 10.82 10.47
N PHE A 86 5.73 10.14 9.71
CA PHE A 86 5.33 9.15 8.70
C PHE A 86 5.77 7.74 9.06
N ASP A 87 4.97 6.76 8.66
CA ASP A 87 5.31 5.36 8.85
C ASP A 87 6.05 4.83 7.62
N ILE A 88 7.38 4.98 7.65
CA ILE A 88 8.27 4.72 6.53
C ILE A 88 9.46 3.86 6.94
N GLY A 89 9.91 3.03 6.01
CA GLY A 89 11.13 2.23 6.15
C GLY A 89 12.40 3.04 5.88
N ILE A 90 13.55 2.50 6.28
CA ILE A 90 14.86 3.14 6.04
C ILE A 90 15.12 3.36 4.55
N LEU A 91 14.78 2.37 3.72
CA LEU A 91 14.96 2.46 2.27
C LEU A 91 14.14 3.61 1.66
N GLU A 92 12.90 3.77 2.10
CA GLU A 92 12.03 4.88 1.67
C GLU A 92 12.60 6.24 2.07
N VAL A 93 13.15 6.36 3.29
CA VAL A 93 13.83 7.57 3.75
C VAL A 93 15.02 7.92 2.85
N LEU A 94 15.83 6.94 2.44
CA LEU A 94 16.97 7.16 1.56
C LEU A 94 16.54 7.67 0.18
N PHE A 95 15.48 7.11 -0.40
CA PHE A 95 14.89 7.61 -1.64
C PHE A 95 14.32 9.03 -1.49
N ILE A 96 13.59 9.31 -0.40
CA ILE A 96 13.04 10.65 -0.16
C ILE A 96 14.17 11.69 -0.03
N MET A 97 15.24 11.34 0.68
CA MET A 97 16.40 12.21 0.84
C MET A 97 17.12 12.46 -0.49
N ALA A 98 17.42 11.40 -1.24
CA ALA A 98 18.15 11.52 -2.50
C ALA A 98 17.32 12.26 -3.57
N GLY A 99 16.04 11.93 -3.72
CA GLY A 99 15.11 12.61 -4.62
C GLY A 99 14.83 14.06 -4.21
N GLY A 100 14.68 14.32 -2.91
CA GLY A 100 14.52 15.66 -2.34
C GLY A 100 15.74 16.55 -2.63
N TYR A 101 16.94 16.05 -2.34
CA TYR A 101 18.18 16.75 -2.67
C TYR A 101 18.35 16.97 -4.18
N ALA A 102 18.09 15.95 -5.01
CA ALA A 102 18.19 16.09 -6.46
C ALA A 102 17.24 17.18 -7.00
N THR A 103 16.03 17.26 -6.45
CA THR A 103 15.03 18.28 -6.79
C THR A 103 15.47 19.69 -6.34
N GLU A 104 15.99 19.80 -5.12
CA GLU A 104 16.57 21.04 -4.58
C GLU A 104 17.73 21.52 -5.46
N HIS A 105 18.68 20.64 -5.75
CA HIS A 105 19.91 20.99 -6.45
C HIS A 105 19.67 21.32 -7.94
N ILE A 106 18.70 20.67 -8.60
CA ILE A 106 18.25 21.07 -9.94
C ILE A 106 17.69 22.49 -9.91
N SER A 107 16.85 22.80 -8.91
CA SER A 107 16.24 24.12 -8.74
C SER A 107 17.31 25.21 -8.51
N PHE A 108 18.28 24.93 -7.62
CA PHE A 108 19.44 25.78 -7.38
C PHE A 108 20.24 26.04 -8.67
N THR A 109 20.60 24.98 -9.37
CA THR A 109 21.42 25.06 -10.59
C THR A 109 20.74 25.85 -11.69
N LEU A 110 19.45 25.58 -11.94
CA LEU A 110 18.67 26.32 -12.94
C LEU A 110 18.59 27.80 -12.57
N SER A 111 18.35 28.11 -11.28
CA SER A 111 18.36 29.50 -10.82
C SER A 111 19.71 30.17 -11.08
N LYS A 112 20.83 29.50 -10.76
CA LYS A 112 22.18 30.04 -10.95
C LYS A 112 22.48 30.32 -12.43
N ILE A 113 22.17 29.37 -13.30
CA ILE A 113 22.35 29.51 -14.76
C ILE A 113 21.49 30.64 -15.32
N ILE A 114 20.21 30.73 -14.94
CA ILE A 114 19.31 31.80 -15.40
C ILE A 114 19.84 33.16 -14.96
N LEU A 115 20.25 33.30 -13.70
CA LEU A 115 20.78 34.55 -13.17
C LEU A 115 22.03 35.00 -13.94
N PHE A 116 22.96 34.08 -14.20
CA PHE A 116 24.15 34.34 -15.01
C PHE A 116 23.80 34.93 -16.39
N PHE A 117 22.86 34.32 -17.13
CA PHE A 117 22.45 34.82 -18.45
C PHE A 117 21.66 36.14 -18.40
N THR A 118 21.03 36.46 -17.27
CA THR A 118 20.36 37.75 -17.05
C THR A 118 21.30 38.86 -16.54
N ASN A 119 22.62 38.59 -16.47
CA ASN A 119 23.62 39.48 -15.88
C ASN A 119 23.29 39.92 -14.44
N GLN A 120 22.56 39.07 -13.70
CA GLN A 120 22.28 39.25 -12.28
C GLN A 120 23.21 38.32 -11.51
N SER A 121 23.91 38.81 -10.49
CA SER A 121 24.66 37.93 -9.61
C SER A 121 23.70 37.17 -8.68
N PHE A 122 24.07 35.95 -8.29
CA PHE A 122 23.46 35.28 -7.14
C PHE A 122 23.93 36.00 -5.87
N ALA A 123 23.41 37.21 -5.65
CA ALA A 123 23.88 38.07 -4.58
C ALA A 123 23.47 37.50 -3.22
N LEU A 124 24.44 37.41 -2.30
CA LEU A 124 24.19 37.03 -0.91
C LEU A 124 23.26 38.04 -0.22
N ASN A 125 23.33 39.31 -0.63
CA ASN A 125 22.50 40.41 -0.12
C ASN A 125 21.82 41.09 -1.33
N GLY A 126 20.49 41.07 -1.38
CA GLY A 126 19.72 41.63 -2.50
C GLY A 126 18.46 42.34 -2.01
N ASN A 127 17.66 42.88 -2.92
CA ASN A 127 16.34 43.37 -2.54
C ASN A 127 15.51 42.21 -1.95
N PHE A 128 14.66 42.47 -0.97
CA PHE A 128 13.81 41.45 -0.33
C PHE A 128 13.04 40.60 -1.36
N ALA A 129 12.56 41.22 -2.45
CA ALA A 129 11.93 40.51 -3.56
C ALA A 129 12.87 39.53 -4.27
N HIS A 130 14.14 39.91 -4.48
CA HIS A 130 15.14 39.04 -5.09
C HIS A 130 15.37 37.80 -4.21
N ILE A 131 15.55 37.99 -2.90
CA ILE A 131 15.72 36.91 -1.92
C ILE A 131 14.52 35.96 -1.90
N LEU A 132 13.29 36.49 -1.84
CA LEU A 132 12.10 35.65 -1.85
C LEU A 132 11.99 34.80 -3.12
N ILE A 133 12.32 35.39 -4.27
CA ILE A 133 12.26 34.68 -5.54
C ILE A 133 13.35 33.60 -5.61
N THR A 134 14.61 33.99 -5.45
CA THR A 134 15.76 33.10 -5.70
C THR A 134 15.93 32.04 -4.62
N ARG A 135 15.53 32.32 -3.37
CA ARG A 135 15.75 31.40 -2.24
C ARG A 135 14.54 30.57 -1.83
N TYR A 136 13.32 30.99 -2.19
CA TYR A 136 12.09 30.30 -1.78
C TYR A 136 11.19 29.93 -2.96
N LEU A 137 10.77 30.90 -3.77
CA LEU A 137 9.76 30.67 -4.81
C LEU A 137 10.21 29.66 -5.87
N VAL A 138 11.47 29.77 -6.33
CA VAL A 138 12.03 28.86 -7.34
C VAL A 138 11.98 27.40 -6.88
N TYR A 139 12.25 27.13 -5.60
CA TYR A 139 12.23 25.77 -5.05
C TYR A 139 10.83 25.20 -4.94
N ILE A 140 9.84 26.02 -4.60
CA ILE A 140 8.42 25.61 -4.62
C ILE A 140 8.00 25.26 -6.05
N ILE A 141 8.36 26.10 -7.03
CA ILE A 141 8.06 25.84 -8.45
C ILE A 141 8.76 24.55 -8.92
N GLY A 142 10.05 24.39 -8.61
CA GLY A 142 10.82 23.19 -8.95
C GLY A 142 10.20 21.91 -8.37
N ALA A 143 9.82 21.93 -7.09
CA ALA A 143 9.13 20.83 -6.44
C ALA A 143 7.79 20.51 -7.12
N ILE A 144 6.99 21.52 -7.48
CA ILE A 144 5.72 21.32 -8.21
C ILE A 144 5.97 20.68 -9.59
N ILE A 145 6.99 21.12 -10.32
CA ILE A 145 7.33 20.56 -11.64
C ILE A 145 7.72 19.08 -11.49
N VAL A 146 8.62 18.76 -10.56
CA VAL A 146 9.03 17.37 -10.29
C VAL A 146 7.82 16.53 -9.85
N TYR A 147 6.95 17.07 -8.99
CA TYR A 147 5.72 16.39 -8.60
C TYR A 147 4.85 16.04 -9.81
N VAL A 148 4.58 16.99 -10.71
CA VAL A 148 3.72 16.76 -11.88
C VAL A 148 4.35 15.75 -12.86
N LEU A 149 5.66 15.82 -13.08
CA LEU A 149 6.35 14.97 -14.05
C LEU A 149 6.59 13.54 -13.55
N ILE A 150 7.01 13.40 -12.30
CA ILE A 150 7.53 12.13 -11.74
C ILE A 150 6.51 11.51 -10.77
N ILE A 151 6.05 12.28 -9.78
CA ILE A 151 5.35 11.72 -8.62
C ILE A 151 3.83 11.58 -8.81
N ARG A 152 3.20 12.42 -9.65
CA ARG A 152 1.74 12.43 -9.86
C ARG A 152 1.18 11.08 -10.30
N LYS A 153 1.98 10.28 -11.01
CA LYS A 153 1.60 8.95 -11.51
C LYS A 153 1.76 7.84 -10.48
N LYS A 154 2.29 8.13 -9.29
CA LYS A 154 2.43 7.16 -8.19
C LYS A 154 1.03 6.75 -7.69
N GLN A 155 0.59 5.54 -8.02
CA GLN A 155 -0.53 4.91 -7.31
C GLN A 155 -0.03 4.27 -6.01
N LYS A 156 -0.96 3.87 -5.14
CA LYS A 156 -0.77 3.52 -3.71
C LYS A 156 0.53 2.78 -3.37
N ARG A 157 1.03 3.02 -2.15
CA ARG A 157 2.20 2.40 -1.46
C ARG A 157 2.88 1.26 -2.26
N ASN A 158 3.88 1.63 -3.06
CA ASN A 158 4.84 0.67 -3.58
C ASN A 158 5.65 0.11 -2.42
N ARG A 159 5.68 -1.21 -2.25
CA ARG A 159 6.65 -1.87 -1.38
C ARG A 159 7.97 -1.92 -2.14
N PHE A 160 8.98 -1.20 -1.65
CA PHE A 160 10.33 -1.29 -2.19
C PHE A 160 10.88 -2.70 -1.97
N GLN A 161 11.59 -3.21 -2.97
CA GLN A 161 12.19 -4.54 -2.98
C GLN A 161 13.66 -4.48 -2.53
N ASP A 162 14.23 -5.62 -2.14
CA ASP A 162 15.65 -5.71 -1.72
C ASP A 162 16.63 -5.28 -2.83
N GLY A 163 16.23 -5.37 -4.11
CA GLY A 163 17.02 -4.85 -5.24
C GLY A 163 17.15 -3.33 -5.26
N ASP A 164 16.17 -2.62 -4.73
CA ASP A 164 16.07 -1.15 -4.78
C ASP A 164 17.11 -0.48 -3.86
N ILE A 165 17.63 -1.20 -2.86
CA ILE A 165 18.66 -0.68 -1.94
C ILE A 165 19.94 -0.26 -2.68
N ARG A 166 20.31 -0.97 -3.75
CA ARG A 166 21.51 -0.64 -4.53
C ARG A 166 21.35 0.70 -5.24
N ILE A 167 20.15 0.96 -5.75
CA ILE A 167 19.80 2.21 -6.43
C ILE A 167 19.73 3.36 -5.43
N ALA A 168 19.12 3.14 -4.26
CA ALA A 168 19.11 4.13 -3.18
C ALA A 168 20.52 4.49 -2.71
N ILE A 169 21.41 3.50 -2.51
CA ILE A 169 22.81 3.73 -2.13
C ILE A 169 23.53 4.53 -3.22
N LEU A 170 23.36 4.16 -4.49
CA LEU A 170 23.96 4.89 -5.61
C LEU A 170 23.47 6.34 -5.66
N ALA A 171 22.18 6.58 -5.48
CA ALA A 171 21.58 7.91 -5.44
C ALA A 171 22.17 8.77 -4.30
N VAL A 172 22.34 8.19 -3.11
CA VAL A 172 22.98 8.86 -1.97
C VAL A 172 24.45 9.17 -2.24
N ILE A 173 25.21 8.26 -2.87
CA ILE A 173 26.62 8.51 -3.24
C ILE A 173 26.71 9.66 -4.24
N VAL A 174 25.85 9.67 -5.27
CA VAL A 174 25.80 10.75 -6.27
C VAL A 174 25.43 12.08 -5.62
N MET A 175 24.48 12.08 -4.68
CA MET A 175 24.14 13.27 -3.89
C MET A 175 25.34 13.80 -3.10
N ILE A 176 26.05 12.95 -2.35
CA ILE A 176 27.24 13.35 -1.58
C ILE A 176 28.31 13.95 -2.51
N ALA A 177 28.56 13.31 -3.66
CA ALA A 177 29.49 13.81 -4.66
C ALA A 177 29.04 15.17 -5.21
N ALA A 178 27.76 15.33 -5.54
CA ALA A 178 27.20 16.57 -6.05
C ALA A 178 27.31 17.72 -5.03
N ILE A 179 27.07 17.47 -3.74
CA ILE A 179 27.30 18.44 -2.66
C ILE A 179 28.77 18.87 -2.65
N GLY A 180 29.69 17.91 -2.65
CA GLY A 180 31.13 18.18 -2.63
C GLY A 180 31.58 19.03 -3.81
N PHE A 181 31.15 18.68 -5.03
CA PHE A 181 31.45 19.45 -6.23
C PHE A 181 30.81 20.84 -6.21
N SER A 182 29.56 20.95 -5.76
CA SER A 182 28.85 22.23 -5.70
C SER A 182 29.54 23.21 -4.74
N VAL A 183 29.97 22.74 -3.57
CA VAL A 183 30.74 23.54 -2.60
C VAL A 183 32.08 23.96 -3.19
N TYR A 184 32.81 23.02 -3.81
CA TYR A 184 34.12 23.29 -4.40
C TYR A 184 34.08 24.37 -5.49
N TRP A 185 33.02 24.40 -6.31
CA TRP A 185 32.91 25.37 -7.41
C TRP A 185 32.17 26.66 -7.06
N SER A 186 31.39 26.68 -5.97
CA SER A 186 30.56 27.86 -5.62
C SER A 186 31.15 28.76 -4.54
N TYR A 187 32.06 28.26 -3.69
CA TYR A 187 32.62 29.03 -2.58
C TYR A 187 33.92 29.79 -2.88
N PRO A 188 34.88 29.24 -3.66
CA PRO A 188 36.10 29.98 -3.99
C PRO A 188 35.82 31.22 -4.86
N GLU A 189 36.33 32.37 -4.46
CA GLU A 189 36.17 33.64 -5.20
C GLU A 189 36.77 33.57 -6.61
N GLU A 190 37.79 32.73 -6.82
CA GLU A 190 38.45 32.51 -8.12
C GLU A 190 37.50 31.96 -9.19
N HIS A 191 36.38 31.35 -8.80
CA HIS A 191 35.41 30.74 -9.70
C HIS A 191 34.12 31.58 -9.85
N ALA A 192 33.92 32.58 -9.00
CA ALA A 192 32.75 33.45 -9.02
C ALA A 192 32.69 34.26 -10.32
N GLY A 193 31.55 34.25 -11.00
CA GLY A 193 31.36 34.98 -12.27
C GLY A 193 32.06 34.35 -13.49
N THR A 194 32.75 33.21 -13.33
CA THR A 194 33.35 32.48 -14.46
C THR A 194 32.32 31.57 -15.14
N LEU A 195 32.45 31.33 -16.45
CA LEU A 195 31.60 30.36 -17.16
C LEU A 195 31.69 28.95 -16.57
N ILE A 196 32.85 28.59 -16.01
CA ILE A 196 33.09 27.28 -15.42
C ILE A 196 32.29 27.13 -14.11
N GLY A 197 32.41 28.10 -13.19
CA GLY A 197 31.74 28.06 -11.88
C GLY A 197 30.25 28.37 -11.90
N GLU A 198 29.79 29.18 -12.86
CA GLU A 198 28.39 29.63 -12.94
C GLU A 198 27.53 28.77 -13.88
N VAL A 199 28.12 28.14 -14.90
CA VAL A 199 27.36 27.41 -15.94
C VAL A 199 27.81 25.95 -16.09
N ILE A 200 29.07 25.70 -16.42
CA ILE A 200 29.53 24.35 -16.82
C ILE A 200 29.44 23.36 -15.66
N CYS A 201 30.02 23.69 -14.51
CA CYS A 201 30.00 22.80 -13.35
C CYS A 201 28.59 22.59 -12.78
N PRO A 202 27.77 23.65 -12.59
CA PRO A 202 26.36 23.48 -12.23
C PRO A 202 25.61 22.60 -13.23
N PHE A 203 25.78 22.81 -14.54
CA PHE A 203 25.13 22.00 -15.57
C PHE A 203 25.46 20.51 -15.45
N TYR A 204 26.72 20.16 -15.13
CA TYR A 204 27.09 18.77 -14.85
C TYR A 204 26.33 18.21 -13.64
N SER A 205 26.25 18.96 -12.54
CA SER A 205 25.44 18.56 -11.37
C SER A 205 23.97 18.40 -11.72
N LEU A 206 23.41 19.25 -12.59
CA LEU A 206 22.03 19.12 -13.08
C LEU A 206 21.82 17.82 -13.85
N LEU A 207 22.77 17.41 -14.71
CA LEU A 207 22.70 16.12 -15.39
C LEU A 207 22.73 14.96 -14.39
N CYS A 208 23.63 15.00 -13.41
CA CYS A 208 23.72 13.97 -12.37
C CYS A 208 22.42 13.86 -11.54
N CYS A 209 21.88 14.97 -11.05
CA CYS A 209 20.64 14.99 -10.29
C CYS A 209 19.44 14.56 -11.14
N THR A 210 19.41 14.91 -12.43
CA THR A 210 18.37 14.42 -13.36
C THR A 210 18.45 12.92 -13.53
N LEU A 211 19.65 12.35 -13.67
CA LEU A 211 19.84 10.90 -13.74
C LEU A 211 19.37 10.19 -12.46
N VAL A 212 19.64 10.76 -11.29
CA VAL A 212 19.12 10.24 -10.01
C VAL A 212 17.60 10.20 -10.02
N LEU A 213 16.94 11.31 -10.36
CA LEU A 213 15.48 11.36 -10.44
C LEU A 213 14.89 10.39 -11.46
N LEU A 214 15.56 10.19 -12.60
CA LEU A 214 15.14 9.21 -13.61
C LEU A 214 15.30 7.76 -13.11
N MET A 215 16.36 7.46 -12.36
CA MET A 215 16.54 6.15 -11.72
C MET A 215 15.45 5.91 -10.67
N GLU A 216 15.16 6.90 -9.82
CA GLU A 216 14.07 6.78 -8.84
C GLU A 216 12.71 6.62 -9.52
N TYR A 217 12.44 7.39 -10.58
CA TYR A 217 11.23 7.22 -11.39
C TYR A 217 11.13 5.81 -11.96
N SER A 218 12.24 5.25 -12.46
CA SER A 218 12.28 3.91 -13.03
C SER A 218 11.93 2.85 -11.98
N VAL A 219 12.48 2.95 -10.77
CA VAL A 219 12.15 2.07 -9.64
C VAL A 219 10.68 2.20 -9.24
N LEU A 220 10.18 3.43 -9.10
CA LEU A 220 8.78 3.67 -8.74
C LEU A 220 7.83 3.13 -9.81
N HIS A 221 8.17 3.30 -11.08
CA HIS A 221 7.38 2.80 -12.20
C HIS A 221 7.41 1.27 -12.28
N GLU A 222 8.58 0.65 -12.16
CA GLU A 222 8.73 -0.81 -12.15
C GLU A 222 7.94 -1.45 -11.00
N ASN A 223 8.03 -0.88 -9.80
CA ASN A 223 7.29 -1.37 -8.64
C ASN A 223 5.76 -1.23 -8.84
N ASN A 224 5.29 -0.15 -9.47
CA ASN A 224 3.88 0.01 -9.80
C ASN A 224 3.42 -1.04 -10.83
N MET A 225 4.22 -1.26 -11.90
CA MET A 225 3.90 -2.26 -12.93
C MET A 225 3.87 -3.68 -12.35
N LYS A 226 4.80 -4.02 -11.44
CA LYS A 226 4.79 -5.32 -10.74
C LYS A 226 3.53 -5.46 -9.88
N HIS A 227 3.15 -4.42 -9.16
CA HIS A 227 1.94 -4.45 -8.33
C HIS A 227 0.66 -4.61 -9.18
N GLU A 228 0.56 -3.90 -10.30
CA GLU A 228 -0.55 -4.06 -11.25
C GLU A 228 -0.58 -5.46 -11.86
N HIS A 229 0.57 -6.04 -12.16
CA HIS A 229 0.68 -7.42 -12.65
C HIS A 229 0.22 -8.44 -11.60
N GLU A 230 0.68 -8.32 -10.36
CA GLU A 230 0.24 -9.18 -9.25
C GLU A 230 -1.28 -9.10 -9.03
N MET A 231 -1.84 -7.89 -9.10
CA MET A 231 -3.28 -7.68 -8.96
C MET A 231 -4.05 -8.31 -10.14
N MET A 232 -3.55 -8.16 -11.36
CA MET A 232 -4.14 -8.79 -12.54
C MET A 232 -4.11 -10.33 -12.43
N GLU A 233 -3.00 -10.90 -11.97
CA GLU A 233 -2.87 -12.34 -11.79
C GLU A 233 -3.87 -12.87 -10.74
N GLN A 234 -4.03 -12.16 -9.63
CA GLN A 234 -5.04 -12.49 -8.61
C GLN A 234 -6.47 -12.43 -9.17
N LEU A 235 -6.79 -11.40 -9.97
CA LEU A 235 -8.09 -11.28 -10.62
C LEU A 235 -8.35 -12.41 -11.62
N LEU A 236 -7.35 -12.81 -12.40
CA LEU A 236 -7.44 -13.93 -13.34
C LEU A 236 -7.69 -15.25 -12.60
N GLN A 237 -7.00 -15.50 -11.50
CA GLN A 237 -7.22 -16.68 -10.66
C GLN A 237 -8.64 -16.71 -10.09
N MET A 238 -9.12 -15.59 -9.54
CA MET A 238 -10.49 -15.47 -9.04
C MET A 238 -11.53 -15.70 -10.14
N SER A 239 -11.33 -15.12 -11.33
CA SER A 239 -12.21 -15.35 -12.47
C SER A 239 -12.25 -16.82 -12.90
N GLY A 240 -11.12 -17.52 -12.86
CA GLY A 240 -11.05 -18.95 -13.17
C GLY A 240 -11.84 -19.81 -12.18
N VAL A 241 -11.73 -19.51 -10.87
CA VAL A 241 -12.53 -20.16 -9.82
C VAL A 241 -14.01 -19.90 -10.04
N GLN A 242 -14.40 -18.64 -10.28
CA GLN A 242 -15.80 -18.28 -10.51
C GLN A 242 -16.38 -18.97 -11.74
N GLN A 243 -15.61 -19.07 -12.83
CA GLN A 243 -16.03 -19.77 -14.03
C GLN A 243 -16.23 -21.27 -13.78
N LYS A 244 -15.34 -21.90 -13.00
CA LYS A 244 -15.46 -23.31 -12.61
C LYS A 244 -16.71 -23.55 -11.78
N SER A 245 -16.94 -22.74 -10.75
CA SER A 245 -18.15 -22.86 -9.90
C SER A 245 -19.44 -22.62 -10.70
N ALA A 246 -19.44 -21.69 -11.66
CA ALA A 246 -20.58 -21.46 -12.54
C ALA A 246 -20.86 -22.69 -13.43
N LYS A 247 -19.81 -23.36 -13.93
CA LYS A 247 -19.95 -24.60 -14.72
C LYS A 247 -20.51 -25.74 -13.88
N GLU A 248 -19.98 -25.94 -12.67
CA GLU A 248 -20.47 -26.96 -11.73
C GLU A 248 -21.96 -26.75 -11.39
N ALA A 249 -22.38 -25.49 -11.17
CA ALA A 249 -23.79 -25.15 -10.95
C ALA A 249 -24.68 -25.49 -12.17
N ILE A 250 -24.22 -25.18 -13.39
CA ILE A 250 -24.94 -25.52 -14.62
C ILE A 250 -25.05 -27.04 -14.79
N ASP A 251 -23.99 -27.79 -14.49
CA ASP A 251 -23.99 -29.25 -14.59
C ASP A 251 -24.99 -29.88 -13.59
N ILE A 252 -25.04 -29.38 -12.35
CA ILE A 252 -26.04 -29.79 -11.35
C ILE A 252 -27.47 -29.50 -11.85
N ILE A 253 -27.72 -28.29 -12.38
CA ILE A 253 -29.03 -27.92 -12.94
C ILE A 253 -29.40 -28.85 -14.08
N ASN A 254 -28.47 -29.18 -14.98
CA ASN A 254 -28.72 -30.08 -16.10
C ASN A 254 -29.09 -31.49 -15.63
N ILE A 255 -28.37 -32.03 -14.63
CA ILE A 255 -28.69 -33.35 -14.03
C ILE A 255 -30.10 -33.31 -13.44
N LYS A 256 -30.43 -32.30 -12.62
CA LYS A 256 -31.76 -32.19 -12.01
C LYS A 256 -32.88 -32.02 -13.06
N CYS A 257 -32.64 -31.23 -14.11
CA CYS A 257 -33.59 -31.09 -15.22
C CYS A 257 -33.80 -32.41 -15.97
N HIS A 258 -32.73 -33.19 -16.18
CA HIS A 258 -32.81 -34.50 -16.80
C HIS A 258 -33.64 -35.49 -15.96
N ASP A 259 -33.39 -35.53 -14.65
CA ASP A 259 -34.13 -36.37 -13.70
C ASP A 259 -35.61 -36.01 -13.68
N LEU A 260 -35.93 -34.71 -13.60
CA LEU A 260 -37.31 -34.23 -13.67
C LEU A 260 -38.01 -34.63 -14.98
N LYS A 261 -37.31 -34.52 -16.12
CA LYS A 261 -37.85 -34.94 -17.42
C LYS A 261 -38.14 -36.44 -17.47
N HIS A 262 -37.28 -37.26 -16.86
CA HIS A 262 -37.51 -38.70 -16.72
C HIS A 262 -38.72 -39.00 -15.84
N GLN A 263 -38.85 -38.32 -14.70
CA GLN A 263 -39.99 -38.47 -13.81
C GLN A 263 -41.31 -38.09 -14.49
N ILE A 264 -41.34 -36.98 -15.25
CA ILE A 264 -42.52 -36.57 -16.03
C ILE A 264 -42.90 -37.63 -17.06
N LYS A 265 -41.93 -38.16 -17.82
CA LYS A 265 -42.19 -39.23 -18.79
C LYS A 265 -42.68 -40.53 -18.14
N ALA A 266 -42.14 -40.88 -16.97
CA ALA A 266 -42.60 -42.04 -16.22
C ALA A 266 -44.09 -41.87 -15.82
N LEU A 267 -44.46 -40.67 -15.36
CA LEU A 267 -45.85 -40.32 -15.04
C LEU A 267 -46.77 -40.36 -16.26
N GLU A 268 -46.33 -39.89 -17.43
CA GLU A 268 -47.10 -39.93 -18.68
C GLU A 268 -47.37 -41.36 -19.16
N ASN A 269 -46.42 -42.29 -18.97
CA ASN A 269 -46.55 -43.67 -19.43
C ASN A 269 -47.27 -44.61 -18.45
N MET A 270 -47.66 -44.14 -17.26
CA MET A 270 -48.41 -44.95 -16.29
C MET A 270 -49.92 -44.93 -16.60
N GLU A 271 -50.45 -46.03 -17.14
CA GLU A 271 -51.87 -46.16 -17.48
C GLU A 271 -52.80 -46.33 -16.26
N ASP A 272 -52.31 -46.96 -15.18
CA ASP A 272 -53.09 -47.15 -13.94
C ASP A 272 -53.11 -45.88 -13.07
N SER A 273 -54.31 -45.42 -12.72
CA SER A 273 -54.50 -44.19 -11.93
C SER A 273 -54.07 -44.34 -10.47
N GLN A 274 -54.15 -45.55 -9.88
CA GLN A 274 -53.70 -45.76 -8.51
C GLN A 274 -52.17 -45.72 -8.42
N ALA A 275 -51.47 -46.46 -9.28
CA ALA A 275 -50.01 -46.43 -9.37
C ALA A 275 -49.45 -45.03 -9.64
N ARG A 276 -50.09 -44.25 -10.52
CA ARG A 276 -49.70 -42.86 -10.81
C ARG A 276 -49.83 -41.94 -9.60
N SER A 277 -50.91 -42.11 -8.83
CA SER A 277 -51.15 -41.29 -7.64
C SER A 277 -50.20 -41.64 -6.49
N GLU A 278 -49.80 -42.90 -6.38
CA GLU A 278 -48.83 -43.37 -5.39
C GLU A 278 -47.40 -42.87 -5.71
N TYR A 279 -47.01 -42.92 -6.98
CA TYR A 279 -45.73 -42.37 -7.45
C TYR A 279 -45.62 -40.85 -7.30
N LEU A 280 -46.70 -40.11 -7.59
CA LEU A 280 -46.80 -38.67 -7.30
C LEU A 280 -46.64 -38.38 -5.80
N ARG A 281 -47.20 -39.23 -4.95
CA ARG A 281 -47.10 -39.10 -3.49
C ARG A 281 -45.67 -39.35 -3.01
N GLU A 282 -44.96 -40.34 -3.55
CA GLU A 282 -43.53 -40.56 -3.28
C GLU A 282 -42.68 -39.36 -3.70
N ILE A 283 -42.90 -38.81 -4.90
CA ILE A 283 -42.18 -37.61 -5.36
C ILE A 283 -42.48 -36.42 -4.44
N GLN A 284 -43.75 -36.18 -4.09
CA GLN A 284 -44.12 -35.12 -3.15
C GLN A 284 -43.51 -35.32 -1.76
N GLN A 285 -43.42 -36.56 -1.30
CA GLN A 285 -42.84 -36.87 0.01
C GLN A 285 -41.32 -36.65 0.00
N ALA A 286 -40.63 -37.08 -1.06
CA ALA A 286 -39.21 -36.81 -1.27
C ALA A 286 -38.90 -35.31 -1.39
N VAL A 287 -39.79 -34.51 -2.00
CA VAL A 287 -39.67 -33.04 -2.06
C VAL A 287 -40.07 -32.39 -0.73
N SER A 288 -41.01 -32.95 0.04
CA SER A 288 -41.40 -32.39 1.35
C SER A 288 -40.29 -32.43 2.39
N ILE A 289 -39.35 -33.38 2.25
CA ILE A 289 -38.12 -33.44 3.06
C ILE A 289 -37.25 -32.20 2.81
N TYR A 290 -37.27 -31.61 1.60
CA TYR A 290 -36.58 -30.35 1.30
C TYR A 290 -37.29 -29.13 1.90
N ASP A 291 -38.60 -29.22 2.18
CA ASP A 291 -39.45 -28.15 2.70
C ASP A 291 -39.57 -28.16 4.24
N ALA A 292 -39.02 -29.19 4.91
CA ALA A 292 -38.95 -29.32 6.36
C ALA A 292 -38.04 -28.23 6.95
N THR A 293 -38.64 -27.06 7.16
CA THR A 293 -37.96 -25.83 7.57
C THR A 293 -37.73 -25.86 9.09
N TYR A 294 -36.48 -26.00 9.51
CA TYR A 294 -36.07 -25.79 10.90
C TYR A 294 -36.44 -24.35 11.32
N HIS A 295 -37.15 -24.22 12.44
CA HIS A 295 -37.55 -22.92 13.02
C HIS A 295 -37.09 -22.84 14.47
N THR A 296 -35.77 -22.87 14.66
CA THR A 296 -35.14 -22.84 15.99
C THR A 296 -35.16 -21.45 16.63
N GLY A 297 -35.47 -20.41 15.86
CA GLY A 297 -35.46 -19.02 16.30
C GLY A 297 -34.12 -18.30 16.07
N CYS A 298 -33.13 -18.98 15.48
CA CYS A 298 -31.88 -18.40 14.99
C CYS A 298 -31.73 -18.71 13.49
N LYS A 299 -31.85 -17.68 12.64
CA LYS A 299 -31.80 -17.85 11.18
C LYS A 299 -30.50 -18.48 10.67
N ALA A 300 -29.36 -18.17 11.31
CA ALA A 300 -28.07 -18.74 10.94
C ALA A 300 -28.02 -20.24 11.25
N LEU A 301 -28.56 -20.66 12.41
CA LEU A 301 -28.66 -22.06 12.79
C LEU A 301 -29.64 -22.82 11.90
N ASP A 302 -30.80 -22.23 11.60
CA ASP A 302 -31.81 -22.83 10.71
C ASP A 302 -31.23 -23.11 9.32
N TYR A 303 -30.38 -22.20 8.81
CA TYR A 303 -29.68 -22.38 7.55
C TYR A 303 -28.67 -23.54 7.60
N VAL A 304 -27.82 -23.59 8.63
CA VAL A 304 -26.82 -24.66 8.81
C VAL A 304 -27.50 -26.03 8.96
N LEU A 305 -28.53 -26.13 9.80
CA LEU A 305 -29.26 -27.38 10.02
C LEU A 305 -29.89 -27.87 8.72
N ARG A 306 -30.47 -26.96 7.93
CA ARG A 306 -31.04 -27.31 6.63
C ARG A 306 -29.97 -27.80 5.66
N GLU A 307 -28.86 -27.08 5.54
CA GLU A 307 -27.73 -27.43 4.69
C GLU A 307 -27.16 -28.81 5.05
N LYS A 308 -26.90 -29.06 6.34
CA LYS A 308 -26.30 -30.33 6.80
C LYS A 308 -27.28 -31.49 6.73
N THR A 309 -28.55 -31.33 7.12
CA THR A 309 -29.56 -32.41 7.00
C THR A 309 -29.66 -32.95 5.57
N LEU A 310 -29.51 -32.06 4.59
CA LEU A 310 -29.48 -32.40 3.17
C LEU A 310 -28.33 -33.35 2.83
N ILE A 311 -27.13 -33.05 3.31
CA ILE A 311 -25.93 -33.87 3.10
C ILE A 311 -26.08 -35.24 3.79
N TYR A 312 -26.64 -35.28 5.00
CA TYR A 312 -26.84 -36.54 5.73
C TYR A 312 -27.84 -37.45 5.00
N ASN A 313 -28.93 -36.88 4.47
CA ASN A 313 -29.90 -37.61 3.66
C ASN A 313 -29.28 -38.15 2.35
N GLU A 314 -28.40 -37.40 1.67
CA GLU A 314 -27.67 -37.90 0.50
C GLU A 314 -26.81 -39.14 0.83
N HIS A 315 -26.34 -39.23 2.07
CA HIS A 315 -25.59 -40.38 2.59
C HIS A 315 -26.46 -41.47 3.25
N ASN A 316 -27.79 -41.41 3.14
CA ASN A 316 -28.75 -42.31 3.80
C ASN A 316 -28.58 -42.37 5.32
N LEU A 317 -28.18 -41.27 5.95
CA LEU A 317 -28.08 -41.13 7.41
C LEU A 317 -29.29 -40.35 7.92
N GLU A 318 -30.03 -40.93 8.87
CA GLU A 318 -31.14 -40.26 9.53
C GLU A 318 -30.61 -39.25 10.55
N PHE A 319 -30.93 -37.98 10.34
CA PHE A 319 -30.56 -36.88 11.24
C PHE A 319 -31.78 -36.35 11.97
N SER A 320 -31.70 -36.32 13.30
CA SER A 320 -32.72 -35.72 14.17
C SER A 320 -32.03 -34.80 15.17
N CYS A 321 -32.60 -33.61 15.38
CA CYS A 321 -32.06 -32.65 16.33
C CYS A 321 -33.18 -32.00 17.17
N MET A 322 -32.85 -31.68 18.41
CA MET A 322 -33.70 -30.93 19.33
C MET A 322 -32.91 -29.71 19.78
N VAL A 323 -33.32 -28.52 19.31
CA VAL A 323 -32.51 -27.31 19.50
C VAL A 323 -33.38 -26.10 19.85
N GLU A 324 -32.98 -25.35 20.88
CA GLU A 324 -33.57 -24.06 21.27
C GLU A 324 -32.69 -22.90 20.79
N GLY A 325 -32.88 -22.49 19.53
CA GLY A 325 -32.01 -21.52 18.85
C GLY A 325 -32.07 -20.09 19.41
N LYS A 326 -33.11 -19.73 20.18
CA LYS A 326 -33.20 -18.42 20.86
C LYS A 326 -32.05 -18.19 21.85
N MET A 327 -31.51 -19.25 22.44
CA MET A 327 -30.44 -19.17 23.44
C MET A 327 -29.09 -18.76 22.85
N ILE A 328 -28.89 -18.96 21.54
CA ILE A 328 -27.62 -18.70 20.84
C ILE A 328 -27.71 -17.54 19.85
N ALA A 329 -28.86 -16.87 19.76
CA ALA A 329 -29.10 -15.76 18.85
C ALA A 329 -28.27 -14.48 19.16
N PHE A 330 -27.51 -14.46 20.26
CA PHE A 330 -26.59 -13.37 20.60
C PHE A 330 -25.25 -13.43 19.85
N MET A 331 -24.92 -14.58 19.26
CA MET A 331 -23.68 -14.78 18.51
C MET A 331 -23.78 -14.19 17.09
N ALA A 332 -22.66 -13.78 16.51
CA ALA A 332 -22.64 -13.34 15.11
C ALA A 332 -22.95 -14.52 14.18
N SER A 333 -23.69 -14.28 13.10
CA SER A 333 -24.12 -15.34 12.16
C SER A 333 -22.96 -16.18 11.61
N ALA A 334 -21.80 -15.54 11.38
CA ALA A 334 -20.59 -16.24 10.91
C ALA A 334 -20.02 -17.20 11.96
N ASP A 335 -20.07 -16.83 13.25
CA ASP A 335 -19.59 -17.67 14.35
C ASP A 335 -20.52 -18.86 14.57
N VAL A 336 -21.83 -18.64 14.51
CA VAL A 336 -22.84 -19.73 14.57
C VAL A 336 -22.63 -20.70 13.41
N TYR A 337 -22.40 -20.18 12.20
CA TYR A 337 -22.17 -21.00 11.01
C TYR A 337 -20.89 -21.84 11.15
N ALA A 338 -19.78 -21.23 11.54
CA ALA A 338 -18.51 -21.93 11.72
C ALA A 338 -18.57 -22.99 12.82
N LEU A 339 -19.17 -22.67 13.97
CA LEU A 339 -19.16 -23.55 15.13
C LEU A 339 -20.11 -24.74 14.95
N MET A 340 -21.34 -24.48 14.48
CA MET A 340 -22.32 -25.52 14.25
C MET A 340 -22.03 -26.33 12.98
N GLY A 341 -21.53 -25.67 11.93
CA GLY A 341 -21.10 -26.32 10.70
C GLY A 341 -20.00 -27.34 10.96
N ASN A 342 -18.94 -26.94 11.67
CA ASN A 342 -17.83 -27.84 12.00
C ASN A 342 -18.25 -28.99 12.92
N ALA A 343 -19.12 -28.73 13.90
CA ALA A 343 -19.60 -29.78 14.81
C ALA A 343 -20.40 -30.85 14.07
N LEU A 344 -21.29 -30.42 13.16
CA LEU A 344 -22.08 -31.32 12.33
C LEU A 344 -21.19 -32.05 11.30
N ASP A 345 -20.25 -31.37 10.66
CA ASP A 345 -19.32 -32.06 9.74
C ASP A 345 -18.52 -33.15 10.45
N ASN A 346 -18.02 -32.89 11.66
CA ASN A 346 -17.36 -33.91 12.47
C ASN A 346 -18.30 -35.08 12.82
N ALA A 347 -19.59 -34.81 13.05
CA ALA A 347 -20.57 -35.86 13.34
C ALA A 347 -20.90 -36.70 12.10
N LEU A 348 -20.96 -36.07 10.91
CA LEU A 348 -21.16 -36.75 9.64
C LEU A 348 -19.99 -37.69 9.31
N ASP A 349 -18.75 -37.19 9.41
CA ASP A 349 -17.55 -37.97 9.14
C ASP A 349 -17.47 -39.22 10.04
N ASN A 350 -17.74 -39.07 11.33
CA ASN A 350 -17.79 -40.18 12.28
C ASN A 350 -18.93 -41.18 11.96
N ALA A 351 -20.11 -40.69 11.55
CA ALA A 351 -21.23 -41.55 11.18
C ALA A 351 -20.89 -42.40 9.94
N LEU A 352 -20.26 -41.80 8.94
CA LEU A 352 -19.82 -42.48 7.72
C LEU A 352 -18.77 -43.55 8.01
N GLU A 353 -17.80 -43.26 8.88
CA GLU A 353 -16.78 -44.23 9.28
C GLU A 353 -17.39 -45.46 9.99
N ARG A 354 -18.38 -45.25 10.86
CA ARG A 354 -19.07 -46.35 11.57
C ARG A 354 -19.98 -47.19 10.68
N VAL A 355 -20.60 -46.59 9.66
CA VAL A 355 -21.35 -47.34 8.64
C VAL A 355 -20.47 -48.36 7.92
N LEU A 356 -19.16 -48.09 7.80
CA LEU A 356 -18.17 -48.99 7.19
C LEU A 356 -17.62 -50.06 8.14
N GLN A 357 -17.68 -49.85 9.46
CA GLN A 357 -16.97 -50.70 10.45
C GLN A 357 -17.88 -51.53 11.37
N GLU A 358 -19.11 -51.10 11.67
CA GLU A 358 -19.94 -51.70 12.74
C GLU A 358 -21.23 -52.35 12.20
N ALA A 359 -21.74 -53.38 12.90
CA ALA A 359 -23.01 -54.03 12.58
C ALA A 359 -24.20 -53.08 12.81
N VAL A 360 -25.30 -53.28 12.06
CA VAL A 360 -26.43 -52.32 11.97
C VAL A 360 -27.02 -51.93 13.33
N GLU A 361 -26.99 -52.83 14.32
CA GLU A 361 -27.60 -52.63 15.64
C GLU A 361 -26.82 -51.68 16.58
N GLU A 362 -25.58 -51.31 16.28
CA GLU A 362 -24.73 -50.47 17.16
C GLU A 362 -24.56 -49.01 16.67
N ARG A 363 -25.20 -48.63 15.55
CA ARG A 363 -24.98 -47.35 14.85
C ARG A 363 -25.83 -46.20 15.43
N VAL A 364 -25.51 -45.73 16.64
CA VAL A 364 -26.12 -44.52 17.22
C VAL A 364 -25.04 -43.55 17.72
N ILE A 365 -25.17 -42.27 17.35
CA ILE A 365 -24.31 -41.18 17.84
C ILE A 365 -25.18 -40.18 18.60
N ASN A 366 -24.88 -39.96 19.88
CA ASN A 366 -25.47 -38.91 20.69
C ASN A 366 -24.41 -37.84 20.98
N GLN A 367 -24.65 -36.61 20.52
CA GLN A 367 -23.89 -35.44 20.93
C GLN A 367 -24.85 -34.50 21.67
N SER A 368 -24.60 -34.31 22.97
CA SER A 368 -25.38 -33.45 23.86
C SER A 368 -24.85 -32.03 23.92
#